data_AF-A0AAD1ZI16-F1
#
_entry.id   AF-A0AAD1ZI16-F1
#
_cell.length_a   1.000
_cell.length_b   1.000
_cell.length_c   1.000
_cell.angle_alpha   90.00
_cell.angle_beta   90.00
_cell.angle_gamma   90.00
#
_symmetry.space_group_name_H-M   'P 1'
#
loop_
_entity.id
_entity.type
_entity.pdbx_description
1 polymer ?
#
loop_
_entity_poly.entity_id
_entity_poly.type
_entity_poly.pdbx_seq_one_letter_code
_entity_poly.pdbx_strand_id
1 'polypeptide(L)'
;MVAKMKKVEKIGGAEAASSDAPSRRRSFTKPSWLLCTIADLDERMKMLISKIPKESADSFAERANAYYHQRPQLLALLQDLYNDYLSLADRYCQSLAKNNHRRSSCCSSPSNFDENQWSDQGDPGGVVDLEIGSILPLQPPFPLPTKVDVEMLIADLVMNTVDYEILSNELSVEEKRSSESERKIELQKNLLDVLESERLILLNDNATLGYRLSALVEENKGLVSESLFMKKKAAELARCLLKTREDHRVFVLSRKIEDLQGQIYGLEKRNKEYYEQLVRQDEKKKKGKKKDVKIKDRVSLDDCFKVRASDADNVKTDFKHKDGGVEGARVSKLWNRVKKMDLFSCGPHFNFNTSQDN
;
A
#
# COMPACT_ATOMS: atom_id res chain seq x y z
N MET A 1 -45.71 26.64 -40.56
CA MET A 1 -46.87 26.52 -41.47
C MET A 1 -47.92 25.60 -40.86
N VAL A 2 -49.18 25.68 -41.31
CA VAL A 2 -50.30 24.71 -41.22
C VAL A 2 -50.18 23.62 -40.11
N ALA A 3 -50.89 23.65 -38.98
CA ALA A 3 -52.34 23.78 -38.72
C ALA A 3 -53.20 22.52 -38.99
N LYS A 4 -53.32 21.68 -37.96
CA LYS A 4 -54.61 21.30 -37.31
C LYS A 4 -55.79 20.91 -38.23
N MET A 5 -56.17 19.64 -38.20
CA MET A 5 -57.57 19.23 -38.37
C MET A 5 -58.08 18.38 -37.19
N LYS A 6 -59.25 18.76 -36.67
CA LYS A 6 -60.01 18.07 -35.61
C LYS A 6 -61.50 18.39 -35.83
N LYS A 7 -62.31 17.38 -36.17
CA LYS A 7 -63.78 17.36 -36.07
C LYS A 7 -64.22 15.87 -36.15
N VAL A 8 -65.15 15.30 -35.35
CA VAL A 8 -66.44 15.79 -34.81
C VAL A 8 -67.42 16.01 -35.98
N GLU A 9 -68.66 15.51 -36.05
CA GLU A 9 -69.69 15.06 -35.06
C GLU A 9 -70.33 13.71 -35.59
N LYS A 10 -71.43 13.08 -35.13
CA LYS A 10 -72.51 13.38 -34.16
C LYS A 10 -73.12 12.10 -33.52
N ILE A 11 -74.18 12.29 -32.74
CA ILE A 11 -75.10 11.38 -32.04
C ILE A 11 -75.92 10.45 -32.96
N GLY A 12 -76.29 9.26 -32.47
CA GLY A 12 -77.43 8.47 -32.96
C GLY A 12 -77.73 7.29 -32.02
N GLY A 13 -78.98 7.12 -31.60
CA GLY A 13 -79.41 6.02 -30.71
C GLY A 13 -80.76 5.46 -31.11
N ALA A 14 -80.91 4.14 -31.04
CA ALA A 14 -82.15 3.40 -31.23
C ALA A 14 -82.07 2.07 -30.50
N GLU A 15 -83.18 1.60 -29.92
CA GLU A 15 -83.27 0.28 -29.30
C GLU A 15 -83.47 -0.82 -30.35
N ALA A 16 -82.80 -1.95 -30.16
CA ALA A 16 -83.16 -3.22 -30.78
C ALA A 16 -82.81 -4.35 -29.81
N ALA A 17 -83.82 -4.99 -29.22
CA ALA A 17 -83.62 -6.12 -28.33
C ALA A 17 -83.43 -7.41 -29.15
N SER A 18 -82.19 -7.90 -29.24
CA SER A 18 -81.88 -9.25 -29.71
C SER A 18 -81.21 -10.05 -28.59
N SER A 19 -81.85 -11.13 -28.17
CA SER A 19 -81.28 -12.07 -27.20
C SER A 19 -80.15 -12.86 -27.84
N ASP A 20 -78.92 -12.62 -27.41
CA ASP A 20 -77.80 -13.51 -27.72
C ASP A 20 -76.87 -13.67 -26.51
N ALA A 21 -76.36 -14.89 -26.33
CA ALA A 21 -75.68 -15.26 -25.08
C ALA A 21 -74.29 -14.59 -24.99
N PRO A 22 -73.86 -14.10 -23.81
CA PRO A 22 -72.50 -13.60 -23.63
C PRO A 22 -71.52 -14.77 -23.68
N SER A 23 -71.03 -15.08 -24.89
CA SER A 23 -69.91 -15.98 -25.13
C SER A 23 -68.69 -15.44 -24.40
N ARG A 24 -68.51 -15.91 -23.16
CA ARG A 24 -67.35 -15.58 -22.33
C ARG A 24 -66.11 -16.22 -22.97
N ARG A 25 -65.54 -15.53 -23.95
CA ARG A 25 -64.11 -15.62 -24.25
C ARG A 25 -63.39 -15.37 -22.93
N ARG A 26 -62.99 -16.44 -22.25
CA ARG A 26 -62.19 -16.35 -21.03
C ARG A 26 -60.83 -15.82 -21.46
N SER A 27 -60.69 -14.50 -21.43
CA SER A 27 -59.39 -13.85 -21.52
C SER A 27 -58.55 -14.42 -20.39
N PHE A 28 -57.56 -15.25 -20.73
CA PHE A 28 -56.53 -15.69 -19.79
C PHE A 28 -55.60 -14.50 -19.50
N THR A 29 -56.14 -13.50 -18.79
CA THR A 29 -55.40 -12.36 -18.27
C THR A 29 -54.33 -12.92 -17.34
N LYS A 30 -53.06 -12.87 -17.78
CA LYS A 30 -51.90 -13.23 -16.97
C LYS A 30 -52.04 -12.51 -15.62
N PRO A 31 -51.97 -13.22 -14.48
CA PRO A 31 -52.23 -12.60 -13.19
C PRO A 31 -51.21 -11.49 -12.92
N SER A 32 -51.64 -10.39 -12.33
CA SER A 32 -50.79 -9.19 -12.16
C SER A 32 -49.46 -9.48 -11.46
N TRP A 33 -49.47 -10.36 -10.45
CA TRP A 33 -48.26 -10.77 -9.74
C TRP A 33 -47.20 -11.37 -10.67
N LEU A 34 -47.60 -12.15 -11.68
CA LEU A 34 -46.69 -12.78 -12.66
C LEU A 34 -46.07 -11.73 -13.59
N LEU A 35 -46.82 -10.69 -13.95
CA LEU A 35 -46.31 -9.59 -14.77
C LEU A 35 -45.32 -8.72 -14.00
N CYS A 36 -45.58 -8.44 -12.71
CA CYS A 36 -44.65 -7.74 -11.84
C CYS A 36 -43.35 -8.54 -11.66
N THR A 37 -43.42 -9.81 -11.24
CA THR A 37 -42.19 -10.59 -10.99
C THR A 37 -41.35 -10.82 -12.25
N ILE A 38 -41.97 -10.86 -13.44
CA ILE A 38 -41.23 -10.90 -14.71
C ILE A 38 -40.53 -9.56 -14.99
N ALA A 39 -41.15 -8.42 -14.69
CA ALA A 39 -40.51 -7.11 -14.80
C ALA A 39 -39.36 -6.95 -13.79
N ASP A 40 -39.55 -7.38 -12.54
CA ASP A 40 -38.53 -7.34 -11.48
C ASP A 40 -37.32 -8.25 -11.78
N LEU A 41 -37.53 -9.33 -12.54
CA LEU A 41 -36.47 -10.20 -13.07
C LEU A 41 -35.76 -9.58 -14.28
N ASP A 42 -36.50 -8.97 -15.21
CA ASP A 42 -35.95 -8.29 -16.39
C ASP A 42 -35.10 -7.05 -15.99
N GLU A 43 -35.52 -6.30 -14.96
CA GLU A 43 -34.73 -5.24 -14.32
C GLU A 43 -33.40 -5.79 -13.76
N ARG A 44 -33.45 -6.90 -13.03
CA ARG A 44 -32.26 -7.54 -12.45
C ARG A 44 -31.35 -8.20 -13.50
N MET A 45 -31.91 -8.72 -14.58
CA MET A 45 -31.15 -9.24 -15.72
C MET A 45 -30.42 -8.11 -16.47
N LYS A 46 -31.03 -6.94 -16.64
CA LYS A 46 -30.34 -5.75 -17.17
C LYS A 46 -29.21 -5.28 -16.26
N MET A 47 -29.42 -5.32 -14.93
CA MET A 47 -28.36 -5.04 -13.97
C MET A 47 -27.20 -6.04 -14.07
N LEU A 48 -27.48 -7.35 -14.24
CA LEU A 48 -26.45 -8.36 -14.49
C LEU A 48 -25.63 -8.03 -15.75
N ILE A 49 -26.31 -7.75 -16.87
CA ILE A 49 -25.67 -7.41 -18.15
C ILE A 49 -24.84 -6.12 -18.04
N SER A 50 -25.29 -5.12 -17.28
CA SER A 50 -24.54 -3.87 -17.06
C SER A 50 -23.28 -4.04 -16.18
N LYS A 51 -23.23 -5.09 -15.36
CA LYS A 51 -22.08 -5.44 -14.50
C LYS A 51 -21.04 -6.33 -15.19
N ILE A 52 -21.27 -6.73 -16.44
CA ILE A 52 -20.24 -7.43 -17.24
C ILE A 52 -19.24 -6.38 -17.77
N PRO A 53 -17.93 -6.52 -17.49
CA PRO A 53 -16.92 -5.59 -18.02
C PRO A 53 -16.98 -5.50 -19.54
N LYS A 54 -17.09 -4.27 -20.06
CA LYS A 54 -16.82 -3.98 -21.48
C LYS A 54 -15.33 -3.71 -21.67
N GLU A 55 -14.86 -3.83 -22.91
CA GLU A 55 -13.43 -3.77 -23.25
C GLU A 55 -12.84 -2.35 -23.19
N SER A 56 -12.77 -1.77 -22.00
CA SER A 56 -12.27 -0.42 -21.73
C SER A 56 -11.15 -0.39 -20.67
N ALA A 57 -10.33 -1.43 -20.64
CA ALA A 57 -9.13 -1.51 -19.80
C ALA A 57 -7.91 -1.70 -20.73
N ASP A 58 -7.03 -0.70 -20.72
CA ASP A 58 -5.90 -0.56 -21.64
C ASP A 58 -4.75 -1.52 -21.33
N SER A 59 -4.77 -2.16 -20.15
CA SER A 59 -3.79 -3.17 -19.72
C SER A 59 -4.46 -4.48 -19.29
N PHE A 60 -3.79 -5.61 -19.58
CA PHE A 60 -4.21 -6.95 -19.14
C PHE A 60 -4.30 -7.06 -17.62
N ALA A 61 -3.34 -6.51 -16.88
CA ALA A 61 -3.31 -6.58 -15.41
C ALA A 61 -4.50 -5.83 -14.78
N GLU A 62 -4.86 -4.68 -15.33
CA GLU A 62 -6.01 -3.88 -14.89
C GLU A 62 -7.33 -4.59 -15.23
N ARG A 63 -7.43 -5.17 -16.44
CA ARG A 63 -8.58 -6.00 -16.86
C ARG A 63 -8.78 -7.21 -15.94
N ALA A 64 -7.70 -7.91 -15.58
CA ALA A 64 -7.74 -9.02 -14.63
C ALA A 64 -8.18 -8.57 -13.23
N ASN A 65 -7.59 -7.48 -12.71
CA ASN A 65 -7.93 -6.94 -11.39
C ASN A 65 -9.42 -6.54 -11.30
N ALA A 66 -9.93 -5.81 -12.30
CA ALA A 66 -11.34 -5.44 -12.39
C ALA A 66 -12.26 -6.67 -12.46
N TYR A 67 -11.89 -7.71 -13.24
CA TYR A 67 -12.64 -8.95 -13.31
C TYR A 67 -12.73 -9.67 -11.95
N TYR A 68 -11.59 -9.87 -11.26
CA TYR A 68 -11.60 -10.58 -9.97
C TYR A 68 -12.35 -9.82 -8.87
N HIS A 69 -12.32 -8.48 -8.87
CA HIS A 69 -13.12 -7.67 -7.94
C HIS A 69 -14.63 -7.69 -8.24
N GLN A 70 -15.05 -7.75 -9.51
CA GLN A 70 -16.47 -7.74 -9.88
C GLN A 70 -17.11 -9.13 -9.87
N ARG A 71 -16.33 -10.19 -10.13
CA ARG A 71 -16.77 -11.61 -10.14
C ARG A 71 -17.66 -12.02 -8.96
N PRO A 72 -17.34 -11.78 -7.68
CA PRO A 72 -18.21 -12.19 -6.57
C PRO A 72 -19.59 -11.50 -6.59
N GLN A 73 -19.65 -10.22 -7.00
CA GLN A 73 -20.92 -9.49 -7.11
C GLN A 73 -21.77 -9.96 -8.28
N LEU A 74 -21.13 -10.42 -9.36
CA LEU A 74 -21.81 -10.98 -10.52
C LEU A 74 -22.36 -12.39 -10.21
N LEU A 75 -21.61 -13.21 -9.48
CA LEU A 75 -22.03 -14.53 -9.02
C LEU A 75 -23.23 -14.47 -8.07
N ALA A 76 -23.21 -13.56 -7.09
CA ALA A 76 -24.35 -13.35 -6.19
C ALA A 76 -25.63 -12.98 -6.96
N LEU A 77 -25.55 -11.98 -7.84
CA LEU A 77 -26.71 -11.53 -8.64
C LEU A 77 -27.23 -12.62 -9.61
N LEU A 78 -26.35 -13.49 -10.13
CA LEU A 78 -26.74 -14.64 -10.94
C LEU A 78 -27.45 -15.71 -10.10
N GLN A 79 -27.00 -15.95 -8.87
CA GLN A 79 -27.62 -16.90 -7.93
C GLN A 79 -28.98 -16.40 -7.45
N ASP A 80 -29.12 -15.10 -7.16
CA ASP A 80 -30.40 -14.46 -6.84
C ASP A 80 -31.41 -14.60 -8.00
N LEU A 81 -30.97 -14.30 -9.23
CA LEU A 81 -31.80 -14.45 -10.44
C LEU A 81 -32.25 -15.91 -10.66
N TYR A 82 -31.38 -16.89 -10.41
CA TYR A 82 -31.70 -18.31 -10.50
C TYR A 82 -32.74 -18.73 -9.44
N ASN A 83 -32.54 -18.32 -8.19
CA ASN A 83 -33.45 -18.61 -7.09
C ASN A 83 -34.84 -17.98 -7.30
N ASP A 84 -34.90 -16.73 -7.76
CA ASP A 84 -36.17 -16.06 -8.10
C ASP A 84 -36.86 -16.70 -9.30
N TYR A 85 -36.11 -17.18 -10.30
CA TYR A 85 -36.69 -17.91 -11.43
C TYR A 85 -37.29 -19.26 -10.99
N LEU A 86 -36.62 -20.01 -10.10
CA LEU A 86 -37.17 -21.23 -9.49
C LEU A 86 -38.44 -20.94 -8.67
N SER A 87 -38.40 -19.91 -7.81
CA SER A 87 -39.55 -19.46 -7.01
C SER A 87 -40.73 -19.04 -7.90
N LEU A 88 -40.46 -18.36 -9.01
CA LEU A 88 -41.45 -17.99 -10.01
C LEU A 88 -42.05 -19.22 -10.71
N ALA A 89 -41.22 -20.20 -11.09
CA ALA A 89 -41.65 -21.43 -11.73
C ALA A 89 -42.53 -22.29 -10.81
N ASP A 90 -42.12 -22.53 -9.56
CA ASP A 90 -42.94 -23.22 -8.55
C ASP A 90 -44.27 -22.49 -8.32
N ARG A 91 -44.23 -21.19 -8.02
CA ARG A 91 -45.45 -20.40 -7.81
C ARG A 91 -46.40 -20.42 -9.02
N TYR A 92 -45.86 -20.47 -10.23
CA TYR A 92 -46.65 -20.64 -11.46
C TYR A 92 -47.25 -22.04 -11.58
N CYS A 93 -46.47 -23.10 -11.37
CA CYS A 93 -46.95 -24.49 -11.33
C CYS A 93 -48.05 -24.69 -10.28
N GLN A 94 -47.86 -24.18 -9.06
CA GLN A 94 -48.89 -24.14 -8.03
C GLN A 94 -50.14 -23.36 -8.48
N SER A 95 -49.99 -22.26 -9.22
CA SER A 95 -51.13 -21.48 -9.72
C SER A 95 -51.91 -22.20 -10.81
N LEU A 96 -51.24 -23.02 -11.64
CA LEU A 96 -51.90 -23.94 -12.57
C LEU A 96 -52.63 -25.07 -11.83
N ALA A 97 -51.98 -25.73 -10.87
CA ALA A 97 -52.58 -26.76 -10.03
C ALA A 97 -53.83 -26.23 -9.30
N LYS A 98 -53.74 -25.06 -8.66
CA LYS A 98 -54.86 -24.39 -7.96
C LYS A 98 -56.02 -24.00 -8.90
N ASN A 99 -55.75 -23.75 -10.19
CA ASN A 99 -56.81 -23.59 -11.20
C ASN A 99 -57.42 -24.93 -11.65
N ASN A 100 -56.62 -26.00 -11.73
CA ASN A 100 -57.10 -27.34 -12.08
C ASN A 100 -57.93 -27.98 -10.95
N HIS A 101 -57.59 -27.76 -9.68
CA HIS A 101 -58.42 -28.16 -8.53
C HIS A 101 -59.80 -27.45 -8.50
N ARG A 102 -59.94 -26.26 -9.11
CA ARG A 102 -61.26 -25.64 -9.35
C ARG A 102 -62.07 -26.31 -10.49
N ARG A 103 -61.52 -27.34 -11.15
CA ARG A 103 -62.25 -28.24 -12.08
C ARG A 103 -62.32 -29.69 -11.60
N SER A 104 -61.47 -30.09 -10.64
CA SER A 104 -61.48 -31.40 -9.99
C SER A 104 -61.72 -31.26 -8.48
N SER A 105 -62.99 -31.05 -8.11
CA SER A 105 -63.44 -31.00 -6.72
C SER A 105 -63.72 -32.41 -6.19
N CYS A 106 -62.67 -33.21 -5.96
CA CYS A 106 -62.73 -34.42 -5.15
C CYS A 106 -61.35 -34.76 -4.57
N CYS A 107 -61.33 -35.54 -3.48
CA CYS A 107 -60.15 -36.12 -2.82
C CYS A 107 -59.12 -35.13 -2.21
N SER A 108 -59.45 -34.76 -0.98
CA SER A 108 -58.62 -34.37 0.17
C SER A 108 -57.10 -34.62 0.15
N SER A 109 -56.37 -33.67 0.74
CA SER A 109 -54.96 -33.68 1.16
C SER A 109 -54.75 -34.42 2.51
N PRO A 110 -53.57 -34.34 3.18
CA PRO A 110 -52.18 -34.45 2.71
C PRO A 110 -51.35 -35.44 3.59
N SER A 111 -50.05 -35.60 3.30
CA SER A 111 -49.07 -36.11 4.28
C SER A 111 -47.77 -35.31 4.23
N ASN A 112 -47.57 -34.43 5.20
CA ASN A 112 -46.24 -33.88 5.49
C ASN A 112 -45.50 -34.87 6.39
N PHE A 113 -44.22 -35.12 6.12
CA PHE A 113 -43.23 -35.41 7.15
C PHE A 113 -41.99 -34.59 6.85
N ASP A 114 -41.56 -33.85 7.86
CA ASP A 114 -40.34 -33.05 7.93
C ASP A 114 -39.73 -33.38 9.29
N GLU A 115 -38.45 -33.71 9.34
CA GLU A 115 -37.55 -33.39 10.47
C GLU A 115 -36.08 -33.62 10.03
N ASN A 116 -35.19 -32.78 10.55
CA ASN A 116 -33.74 -32.79 10.31
C ASN A 116 -33.06 -33.83 11.26
N GLN A 117 -31.73 -34.01 11.41
CA GLN A 117 -30.59 -33.14 11.15
C GLN A 117 -29.22 -33.88 11.25
N TRP A 118 -28.15 -33.18 10.88
CA TRP A 118 -26.73 -33.36 11.29
C TRP A 118 -25.82 -34.47 10.71
N SER A 119 -24.90 -33.99 9.85
CA SER A 119 -23.44 -33.91 10.09
C SER A 119 -22.57 -35.17 10.22
N ASP A 120 -21.73 -35.33 9.19
CA ASP A 120 -20.25 -35.38 9.25
C ASP A 120 -19.55 -36.32 10.26
N GLN A 121 -19.07 -37.46 9.73
CA GLN A 121 -17.69 -37.91 9.98
C GLN A 121 -17.20 -38.71 8.77
N GLY A 122 -15.89 -38.66 8.47
CA GLY A 122 -15.31 -39.25 7.27
C GLY A 122 -14.41 -40.48 7.48
N ASP A 123 -13.68 -40.80 6.41
CA ASP A 123 -12.65 -41.84 6.21
C ASP A 123 -13.14 -43.23 5.72
N PRO A 124 -12.45 -43.88 4.75
CA PRO A 124 -12.97 -45.04 4.02
C PRO A 124 -12.34 -46.39 4.43
N GLY A 125 -13.10 -47.48 4.32
CA GLY A 125 -12.56 -48.82 4.52
C GLY A 125 -13.59 -49.94 4.61
N GLY A 126 -14.25 -50.26 3.50
CA GLY A 126 -15.24 -51.35 3.46
C GLY A 126 -15.40 -51.93 2.05
N VAL A 127 -14.84 -53.11 1.82
CA VAL A 127 -15.10 -53.89 0.59
C VAL A 127 -16.51 -54.46 0.70
N VAL A 128 -17.46 -53.87 -0.03
CA VAL A 128 -18.81 -54.42 -0.19
C VAL A 128 -18.86 -55.30 -1.43
N ASP A 129 -18.67 -56.60 -1.19
CA ASP A 129 -18.99 -57.65 -2.15
C ASP A 129 -20.52 -57.69 -2.35
N LEU A 130 -20.98 -57.45 -3.58
CA LEU A 130 -22.40 -57.56 -3.93
C LEU A 130 -22.64 -58.90 -4.63
N GLU A 131 -22.90 -59.94 -3.84
CA GLU A 131 -23.64 -61.10 -4.34
C GLU A 131 -25.01 -60.63 -4.85
N ILE A 132 -25.17 -60.58 -6.17
CA ILE A 132 -26.47 -60.31 -6.80
C ILE A 132 -27.34 -61.55 -6.63
N GLY A 133 -28.05 -61.61 -5.51
CA GLY A 133 -29.07 -62.62 -5.19
C GLY A 133 -30.25 -62.53 -6.15
N SER A 134 -30.09 -63.08 -7.36
CA SER A 134 -31.02 -63.01 -8.47
C SER A 134 -32.27 -63.88 -8.23
N ILE A 135 -33.20 -63.40 -7.42
CA ILE A 135 -34.49 -64.04 -7.18
C ILE A 135 -35.51 -63.59 -8.24
N LEU A 136 -35.71 -64.45 -9.25
CA LEU A 136 -36.79 -64.31 -10.23
C LEU A 136 -38.17 -64.44 -9.57
N PRO A 137 -39.12 -63.52 -9.83
CA PRO A 137 -40.53 -63.77 -9.59
C PRO A 137 -41.04 -64.78 -10.62
N LEU A 138 -41.45 -65.98 -10.19
CA LEU A 138 -42.08 -66.95 -11.08
C LEU A 138 -43.45 -66.44 -11.56
N GLN A 139 -43.67 -66.40 -12.88
CA GLN A 139 -45.01 -66.22 -13.45
C GLN A 139 -45.83 -67.52 -13.37
N PRO A 140 -47.18 -67.43 -13.25
CA PRO A 140 -48.08 -68.56 -13.43
C PRO A 140 -48.19 -68.95 -14.92
N PRO A 141 -48.53 -70.21 -15.24
CA PRO A 141 -48.49 -70.72 -16.60
C PRO A 141 -49.64 -70.23 -17.49
N PHE A 142 -49.31 -69.76 -18.68
CA PHE A 142 -50.25 -69.54 -19.80
C PHE A 142 -49.78 -70.29 -21.07
N PRO A 143 -50.68 -70.58 -22.05
CA PRO A 143 -50.48 -71.66 -23.01
C PRO A 143 -49.49 -71.37 -24.15
N LEU A 144 -49.11 -72.44 -24.87
CA LEU A 144 -48.29 -72.38 -26.08
C LEU A 144 -48.93 -71.53 -27.19
N PRO A 145 -48.18 -70.64 -27.87
CA PRO A 145 -48.60 -70.05 -29.13
C PRO A 145 -48.59 -71.09 -30.26
N THR A 146 -49.70 -71.23 -30.98
CA THR A 146 -49.73 -71.93 -32.28
C THR A 146 -49.50 -70.92 -33.41
N LYS A 147 -48.63 -71.29 -34.36
CA LYS A 147 -47.93 -70.39 -35.31
C LYS A 147 -47.03 -69.36 -34.62
N VAL A 148 -45.75 -69.36 -35.00
CA VAL A 148 -44.90 -68.16 -34.84
C VAL A 148 -45.44 -67.13 -35.82
N ASP A 149 -45.89 -65.98 -35.31
CA ASP A 149 -46.26 -64.88 -36.18
C ASP A 149 -44.99 -64.20 -36.73
N VAL A 150 -44.85 -64.25 -38.05
CA VAL A 150 -43.66 -63.73 -38.74
C VAL A 150 -43.67 -62.20 -38.75
N GLU A 151 -44.85 -61.56 -38.73
CA GLU A 151 -44.96 -60.11 -38.66
C GLU A 151 -44.49 -59.58 -37.30
N MET A 152 -44.90 -60.21 -36.19
CA MET A 152 -44.39 -59.90 -34.85
C MET A 152 -42.87 -60.09 -34.73
N LEU A 153 -42.29 -61.13 -35.35
CA LEU A 153 -40.85 -61.40 -35.30
C LEU A 153 -40.03 -60.42 -36.17
N ILE A 154 -40.60 -59.96 -37.30
CA ILE A 154 -40.04 -58.85 -38.10
C ILE A 154 -40.12 -57.53 -37.32
N ALA A 155 -41.24 -57.25 -36.64
CA ALA A 155 -41.42 -56.05 -35.84
C ALA A 155 -40.40 -55.98 -34.68
N ASP A 156 -40.19 -57.10 -33.98
CA ASP A 156 -39.17 -57.23 -32.93
C ASP A 156 -37.76 -56.99 -33.49
N LEU A 157 -37.40 -57.60 -34.63
CA LEU A 157 -36.09 -57.35 -35.27
C LEU A 157 -35.89 -55.88 -35.67
N VAL A 158 -36.94 -55.21 -36.17
CA VAL A 158 -36.88 -53.77 -36.52
C VAL A 158 -36.74 -52.91 -35.27
N MET A 159 -37.50 -53.18 -34.21
CA MET A 159 -37.37 -52.48 -32.92
C MET A 159 -35.96 -52.60 -32.36
N ASN A 160 -35.44 -53.83 -32.21
CA ASN A 160 -34.08 -54.07 -31.71
C ASN A 160 -32.98 -53.41 -32.58
N THR A 161 -33.22 -53.26 -33.89
CA THR A 161 -32.29 -52.54 -34.79
C THR A 161 -32.31 -51.03 -34.52
N VAL A 162 -33.50 -50.42 -34.36
CA VAL A 162 -33.64 -48.99 -34.05
C VAL A 162 -33.11 -48.68 -32.65
N ASP A 163 -33.39 -49.53 -31.66
CA ASP A 163 -32.88 -49.37 -30.29
C ASP A 163 -31.34 -49.48 -30.24
N TYR A 164 -30.74 -50.34 -31.07
CA TYR A 164 -29.28 -50.40 -31.26
C TYR A 164 -28.71 -49.13 -31.89
N GLU A 165 -29.36 -48.56 -32.92
CA GLU A 165 -28.94 -47.29 -33.52
C GLU A 165 -29.06 -46.10 -32.56
N ILE A 166 -30.11 -46.07 -31.71
CA ILE A 166 -30.28 -45.07 -30.66
C ILE A 166 -29.14 -45.20 -29.63
N LEU A 167 -28.94 -46.38 -29.07
CA LEU A 167 -27.91 -46.64 -28.06
C LEU A 167 -26.49 -46.38 -28.59
N SER A 168 -26.23 -46.73 -29.85
CA SER A 168 -24.97 -46.43 -30.54
C SER A 168 -24.71 -44.93 -30.66
N ASN A 169 -25.74 -44.15 -31.04
CA ASN A 169 -25.64 -42.70 -31.11
C ASN A 169 -25.40 -42.07 -29.74
N GLU A 170 -26.15 -42.47 -28.71
CA GLU A 170 -26.00 -41.98 -27.33
C GLU A 170 -24.60 -42.27 -26.77
N LEU A 171 -24.11 -43.51 -26.94
CA LEU A 171 -22.76 -43.90 -26.53
C LEU A 171 -21.70 -43.06 -27.25
N SER A 172 -21.86 -42.81 -28.55
CA SER A 172 -20.94 -41.94 -29.32
C SER A 172 -20.98 -40.47 -28.88
N VAL A 173 -22.06 -40.00 -28.25
CA VAL A 173 -22.18 -38.64 -27.71
C VAL A 173 -21.51 -38.57 -26.35
N GLU A 174 -21.68 -39.58 -25.50
CA GLU A 174 -21.04 -39.63 -24.19
C GLU A 174 -19.53 -39.90 -24.27
N GLU A 175 -19.07 -40.70 -25.23
CA GLU A 175 -17.63 -40.84 -25.55
C GLU A 175 -16.99 -39.49 -25.89
N LYS A 176 -17.67 -38.68 -26.72
CA LYS A 176 -17.20 -37.33 -27.09
C LYS A 176 -17.12 -36.43 -25.85
N ARG A 177 -18.18 -36.40 -25.02
CA ARG A 177 -18.22 -35.66 -23.73
C ARG A 177 -17.11 -36.10 -22.78
N SER A 178 -16.87 -37.41 -22.67
CA SER A 178 -15.79 -37.98 -21.87
C SER A 178 -14.42 -37.51 -22.36
N SER A 179 -14.15 -37.59 -23.67
CA SER A 179 -12.88 -37.12 -24.25
C SER A 179 -12.70 -35.59 -24.12
N GLU A 180 -13.77 -34.81 -24.09
CA GLU A 180 -13.71 -33.40 -23.77
C GLU A 180 -13.39 -33.15 -22.29
N SER A 181 -13.98 -33.93 -21.39
CA SER A 181 -13.73 -33.88 -19.95
C SER A 181 -12.27 -34.22 -19.64
N GLU A 182 -11.75 -35.31 -20.25
CA GLU A 182 -10.35 -35.72 -20.17
C GLU A 182 -9.40 -34.59 -20.61
N ARG A 183 -9.63 -33.97 -21.77
CA ARG A 183 -8.83 -32.81 -22.23
C ARG A 183 -8.92 -31.60 -21.30
N LYS A 184 -10.07 -31.35 -20.66
CA LYS A 184 -10.26 -30.27 -19.69
C LYS A 184 -9.49 -30.56 -18.39
N ILE A 185 -9.53 -31.79 -17.90
CA ILE A 185 -8.77 -32.27 -16.74
C ILE A 185 -7.26 -32.18 -17.03
N GLU A 186 -6.82 -32.63 -18.21
CA GLU A 186 -5.41 -32.58 -18.59
C GLU A 186 -4.88 -31.15 -18.71
N LEU A 187 -5.66 -30.23 -19.30
CA LEU A 187 -5.31 -28.81 -19.34
C LEU A 187 -5.24 -28.19 -17.92
N GLN A 188 -6.09 -28.65 -16.99
CA GLN A 188 -6.05 -28.21 -15.58
C GLN A 188 -4.81 -28.72 -14.84
N LYS A 189 -4.34 -29.96 -15.09
CA LYS A 189 -3.06 -30.45 -14.57
C LYS A 189 -1.89 -29.61 -15.08
N ASN A 190 -1.80 -29.42 -16.40
CA ASN A 190 -0.71 -28.65 -17.01
C ASN A 190 -0.68 -27.19 -16.50
N LEU A 191 -1.83 -26.58 -16.19
CA LEU A 191 -1.90 -25.29 -15.52
C LEU A 191 -1.42 -25.34 -14.05
N LEU A 192 -1.75 -26.40 -13.31
CA LEU A 192 -1.27 -26.62 -11.95
C LEU A 192 0.25 -26.79 -11.90
N ASP A 193 0.82 -27.58 -12.81
CA ASP A 193 2.26 -27.83 -12.94
C ASP A 193 3.03 -26.53 -13.23
N VAL A 194 2.50 -25.67 -14.12
CA VAL A 194 3.05 -24.34 -14.38
C VAL A 194 3.03 -23.48 -13.11
N LEU A 195 1.90 -23.39 -12.41
CA LEU A 195 1.76 -22.60 -11.18
C LEU A 195 2.65 -23.12 -10.03
N GLU A 196 2.86 -24.43 -9.92
CA GLU A 196 3.82 -25.01 -8.97
C GLU A 196 5.27 -24.71 -9.37
N SER A 197 5.60 -24.70 -10.66
CA SER A 197 6.92 -24.27 -11.14
C SER A 197 7.21 -22.79 -10.87
N GLU A 198 6.22 -21.90 -11.09
CA GLU A 198 6.33 -20.48 -10.75
C GLU A 198 6.50 -20.27 -9.24
N ARG A 199 5.71 -20.98 -8.42
CA ARG A 199 5.84 -21.00 -6.96
C ARG A 199 7.24 -21.42 -6.53
N LEU A 200 7.82 -22.46 -7.15
CA LEU A 200 9.15 -22.95 -6.81
C LEU A 200 10.26 -21.95 -7.17
N ILE A 201 10.16 -21.30 -8.34
CA ILE A 201 11.07 -20.22 -8.74
C ILE A 201 10.98 -19.05 -7.76
N LEU A 202 9.77 -18.60 -7.42
CA LEU A 202 9.57 -17.50 -6.46
C LEU A 202 10.08 -17.84 -5.06
N LEU A 203 10.01 -19.10 -4.61
CA LEU A 203 10.61 -19.53 -3.35
C LEU A 203 12.15 -19.48 -3.38
N ASN A 204 12.76 -19.95 -4.47
CA ASN A 204 14.22 -19.86 -4.69
C ASN A 204 14.72 -18.41 -4.72
N ASP A 205 14.01 -17.53 -5.42
CA ASP A 205 14.39 -16.13 -5.55
C ASP A 205 14.22 -15.37 -4.23
N ASN A 206 13.16 -15.66 -3.46
CA ASN A 206 13.01 -15.13 -2.10
C ASN A 206 14.15 -15.60 -1.17
N ALA A 207 14.55 -16.87 -1.23
CA ALA A 207 15.70 -17.36 -0.47
C ALA A 207 17.01 -16.65 -0.89
N THR A 208 17.23 -16.48 -2.20
CA THR A 208 18.39 -15.78 -2.76
C THR A 208 18.44 -14.30 -2.34
N LEU A 209 17.29 -13.61 -2.34
CA LEU A 209 17.15 -12.25 -1.84
C LEU A 209 17.37 -12.17 -0.33
N GLY A 210 16.92 -13.17 0.44
CA GLY A 210 17.19 -13.30 1.87
C GLY A 210 18.67 -13.38 2.19
N TYR A 211 19.44 -14.20 1.47
CA TYR A 211 20.91 -14.26 1.63
C TYR A 211 21.60 -12.94 1.26
N ARG A 212 21.18 -12.28 0.17
CA ARG A 212 21.71 -10.96 -0.22
C ARG A 212 21.42 -9.88 0.83
N LEU A 213 20.20 -9.87 1.39
CA LEU A 213 19.81 -8.95 2.46
C LEU A 213 20.66 -9.18 3.72
N SER A 214 20.83 -10.43 4.15
CA SER A 214 21.68 -10.78 5.30
C SER A 214 23.14 -10.33 5.13
N ALA A 215 23.72 -10.51 3.93
CA ALA A 215 25.07 -10.04 3.62
C ALA A 215 25.19 -8.52 3.71
N LEU A 216 24.26 -7.78 3.10
CA LEU A 216 24.23 -6.31 3.15
C LEU A 216 23.98 -5.76 4.56
N VAL A 217 23.23 -6.47 5.41
CA VAL A 217 23.01 -6.09 6.82
C VAL A 217 24.30 -6.20 7.63
N GLU A 218 25.06 -7.29 7.49
CA GLU A 218 26.35 -7.45 8.18
C GLU A 218 27.42 -6.49 7.62
N GLU A 219 27.42 -6.18 6.32
CA GLU A 219 28.27 -5.13 5.74
C GLU A 219 27.96 -3.75 6.34
N ASN A 220 26.68 -3.36 6.38
CA ASN A 220 26.26 -2.08 6.98
C ASN A 220 26.64 -1.99 8.46
N LYS A 221 26.48 -3.08 9.22
CA LYS A 221 26.93 -3.20 10.62
C LYS A 221 28.45 -3.02 10.75
N GLY A 222 29.22 -3.57 9.82
CA GLY A 222 30.66 -3.31 9.67
C GLY A 222 30.97 -1.82 9.46
N LEU A 223 30.37 -1.21 8.43
CA LEU A 223 30.54 0.21 8.07
C LEU A 223 30.12 1.17 9.21
N VAL A 224 29.06 0.85 9.97
CA VAL A 224 28.67 1.59 11.17
C VAL A 224 29.76 1.50 12.25
N SER A 225 30.35 0.33 12.46
CA SER A 225 31.44 0.16 13.44
C SER A 225 32.71 0.93 13.06
N GLU A 226 33.06 0.93 11.77
CA GLU A 226 34.19 1.69 11.23
C GLU A 226 33.95 3.21 11.33
N SER A 227 32.77 3.68 10.91
CA SER A 227 32.37 5.09 11.02
C SER A 227 32.43 5.58 12.48
N LEU A 228 31.99 4.76 13.44
CA LEU A 228 32.12 5.06 14.87
C LEU A 228 33.59 5.07 15.35
N PHE A 229 34.45 4.21 14.82
CA PHE A 229 35.89 4.23 15.10
C PHE A 229 36.56 5.50 14.54
N MET A 230 36.33 5.82 13.27
CA MET A 230 36.89 7.03 12.63
C MET A 230 36.40 8.31 13.32
N LYS A 231 35.12 8.36 13.73
CA LYS A 231 34.57 9.46 14.55
C LYS A 231 35.27 9.59 15.90
N LYS A 232 35.60 8.49 16.58
CA LYS A 232 36.40 8.51 17.82
C LYS A 232 37.82 9.03 17.57
N LYS A 233 38.49 8.58 16.50
CA LYS A 233 39.85 9.02 16.15
C LYS A 233 39.92 10.48 15.72
N ALA A 234 38.96 10.98 14.95
CA ALA A 234 38.84 12.40 14.65
C ALA A 234 38.66 13.25 15.93
N ALA A 235 37.86 12.77 16.89
CA ALA A 235 37.67 13.45 18.17
C ALA A 235 38.90 13.40 19.09
N GLU A 236 39.66 12.29 19.10
CA GLU A 236 40.96 12.20 19.78
C GLU A 236 41.97 13.20 19.22
N LEU A 237 42.11 13.25 17.89
CA LEU A 237 43.01 14.17 17.20
C LEU A 237 42.61 15.63 17.44
N ALA A 238 41.31 15.97 17.40
CA ALA A 238 40.81 17.30 17.73
C ALA A 238 41.16 17.72 19.16
N ARG A 239 41.07 16.82 20.16
CA ARG A 239 41.51 17.11 21.54
C ARG A 239 43.02 17.36 21.62
N CYS A 240 43.83 16.58 20.90
CA CYS A 240 45.28 16.78 20.84
C CYS A 240 45.67 18.14 20.24
N LEU A 241 45.02 18.55 19.13
CA LEU A 241 45.24 19.86 18.50
C LEU A 241 44.82 21.03 19.40
N LEU A 242 43.71 20.90 20.16
CA LEU A 242 43.31 21.91 21.13
C LEU A 242 44.30 22.02 22.30
N LYS A 243 44.80 20.89 22.80
CA LYS A 243 45.80 20.86 23.89
C LYS A 243 47.12 21.50 23.46
N THR A 244 47.69 21.09 22.32
CA THR A 244 48.93 21.67 21.78
C THR A 244 48.82 23.17 21.48
N ARG A 245 47.65 23.64 20.99
CA ARG A 245 47.38 25.07 20.84
C ARG A 245 47.42 25.82 22.18
N GLU A 246 46.84 25.26 23.23
CA GLU A 246 46.82 25.92 24.54
C GLU A 246 48.20 25.91 25.20
N ASP A 247 48.94 24.80 25.10
CA ASP A 247 50.31 24.69 25.61
C ASP A 247 51.26 25.68 24.93
N HIS A 248 51.09 25.90 23.61
CA HIS A 248 51.82 26.95 22.89
C HIS A 248 51.44 28.36 23.37
N ARG A 249 50.15 28.64 23.64
CA ARG A 249 49.70 29.93 24.20
C ARG A 249 50.31 30.17 25.59
N VAL A 250 50.30 29.15 26.46
CA VAL A 250 50.92 29.20 27.78
C VAL A 250 52.42 29.46 27.66
N PHE A 251 53.14 28.75 26.79
CA PHE A 251 54.57 28.97 26.55
C PHE A 251 54.89 30.42 26.14
N VAL A 252 54.17 30.97 25.16
CA VAL A 252 54.37 32.36 24.69
C VAL A 252 54.06 33.39 25.80
N LEU A 253 53.03 33.14 26.61
CA LEU A 253 52.68 34.02 27.74
C LEU A 253 53.70 33.94 28.88
N SER A 254 54.14 32.74 29.28
CA SER A 254 55.21 32.55 30.27
C SER A 254 56.48 33.27 29.85
N ARG A 255 56.90 33.11 28.59
CA ARG A 255 58.07 33.82 28.03
C ARG A 255 57.92 35.34 28.12
N LYS A 256 56.71 35.86 27.87
CA LYS A 256 56.46 37.30 27.98
C LYS A 256 56.42 37.79 29.44
N ILE A 257 56.02 36.94 30.39
CA ILE A 257 56.07 37.22 31.83
C ILE A 257 57.53 37.27 32.30
N GLU A 258 58.39 36.32 31.87
CA GLU A 258 59.84 36.34 32.12
C GLU A 258 60.48 37.66 31.66
N ASP A 259 60.23 38.06 30.40
CA ASP A 259 60.73 39.32 29.83
C ASP A 259 60.30 40.56 30.65
N LEU A 260 59.04 40.59 31.09
CA LEU A 260 58.48 41.71 31.86
C LEU A 260 59.02 41.73 33.31
N GLN A 261 59.20 40.58 33.94
CA GLN A 261 59.84 40.47 35.25
C GLN A 261 61.30 40.96 35.20
N GLY A 262 62.05 40.60 34.15
CA GLY A 262 63.40 41.13 33.92
C GLY A 262 63.44 42.65 33.75
N GLN A 263 62.45 43.22 33.05
CA GLN A 263 62.32 44.68 32.89
C GLN A 263 61.96 45.39 34.20
N ILE A 264 61.04 44.81 35.00
CA ILE A 264 60.66 45.31 36.32
C ILE A 264 61.88 45.32 37.25
N TYR A 265 62.62 44.21 37.36
CA TYR A 265 63.85 44.13 38.16
C TYR A 265 64.92 45.14 37.71
N GLY A 266 65.07 45.33 36.39
CA GLY A 266 65.96 46.35 35.81
C GLY A 266 65.50 47.81 36.01
N LEU A 267 64.23 48.05 36.31
CA LEU A 267 63.69 49.35 36.73
C LEU A 267 63.86 49.55 38.23
N GLU A 268 63.53 48.55 39.05
CA GLU A 268 63.70 48.56 40.51
C GLU A 268 65.15 48.83 40.92
N LYS A 269 66.10 48.14 40.27
CA LYS A 269 67.53 48.37 40.50
C LYS A 269 67.95 49.82 40.21
N ARG A 270 67.55 50.38 39.06
CA ARG A 270 67.87 51.77 38.68
C ARG A 270 67.18 52.79 39.59
N ASN A 271 65.94 52.53 40.01
CA ASN A 271 65.23 53.36 40.98
C ASN A 271 65.96 53.36 42.33
N LYS A 272 66.43 52.20 42.82
CA LYS A 272 67.24 52.12 44.04
C LYS A 272 68.53 52.93 43.92
N GLU A 273 69.27 52.74 42.82
CA GLU A 273 70.50 53.50 42.53
C GLU A 273 70.26 55.02 42.48
N TYR A 274 69.11 55.46 41.94
CA TYR A 274 68.69 56.86 41.91
C TYR A 274 68.38 57.41 43.31
N TYR A 275 67.66 56.67 44.16
CA TYR A 275 67.41 57.06 45.55
C TYR A 275 68.71 57.13 46.36
N GLU A 276 69.65 56.19 46.19
CA GLU A 276 70.97 56.25 46.81
C GLU A 276 71.76 57.49 46.36
N GLN A 277 71.67 57.89 45.10
CA GLN A 277 72.30 59.12 44.60
C GLN A 277 71.69 60.38 45.23
N LEU A 278 70.35 60.46 45.36
CA LEU A 278 69.66 61.57 46.02
C LEU A 278 70.08 61.70 47.49
N VAL A 279 70.09 60.60 48.25
CA VAL A 279 70.54 60.59 49.66
C VAL A 279 71.99 61.09 49.77
N ARG A 280 72.90 60.58 48.92
CA ARG A 280 74.30 61.04 48.88
C ARG A 280 74.43 62.52 48.47
N GLN A 281 73.50 63.07 47.67
CA GLN A 281 73.49 64.48 47.31
C GLN A 281 73.02 65.36 48.48
N ASP A 282 71.97 64.95 49.20
CA ASP A 282 71.46 65.69 50.36
C ASP A 282 72.38 65.62 51.58
N GLU A 283 73.12 64.52 51.78
CA GLU A 283 74.23 64.48 52.73
C GLU A 283 75.32 65.51 52.40
N LYS A 284 75.69 65.65 51.11
CA LYS A 284 76.65 66.67 50.67
C LYS A 284 76.11 68.08 50.90
N LYS A 285 74.83 68.35 50.61
CA LYS A 285 74.17 69.64 50.92
C LYS A 285 74.16 69.94 52.43
N LYS A 286 73.91 68.93 53.28
CA LYS A 286 73.97 69.06 54.75
C LYS A 286 75.39 69.36 55.24
N LYS A 287 76.40 68.66 54.72
CA LYS A 287 77.83 68.89 55.03
C LYS A 287 78.34 70.25 54.53
N GLY A 288 77.72 70.83 53.50
CA GLY A 288 78.05 72.17 52.98
C GLY A 288 77.61 73.36 53.85
N LYS A 289 76.66 73.18 54.78
CA LYS A 289 76.12 74.29 55.60
C LYS A 289 76.99 74.64 56.83
N LYS A 290 78.27 74.95 56.61
CA LYS A 290 79.19 75.58 57.61
C LYS A 290 80.19 76.57 56.98
N LYS A 291 79.69 77.56 56.24
CA LYS A 291 80.25 78.93 56.06
C LYS A 291 79.27 79.78 55.22
N ASP A 292 79.54 81.06 55.07
CA ASP A 292 78.51 82.10 55.15
C ASP A 292 78.25 82.94 53.88
N VAL A 293 77.17 83.74 53.91
CA VAL A 293 76.85 84.89 53.03
C VAL A 293 76.60 84.64 51.52
N LYS A 294 75.31 84.46 51.19
CA LYS A 294 74.51 85.32 50.27
C LYS A 294 75.24 85.96 49.07
N ILE A 295 75.21 85.31 47.90
CA ILE A 295 75.05 85.98 46.60
C ILE A 295 73.89 85.35 45.82
N LYS A 296 73.23 86.19 45.03
CA LYS A 296 72.02 85.99 44.21
C LYS A 296 72.37 85.32 42.88
N ASP A 297 71.73 84.19 42.57
CA ASP A 297 71.34 83.90 41.18
C ASP A 297 70.08 83.02 41.07
N ARG A 298 69.40 83.06 39.92
CA ARG A 298 68.25 82.21 39.57
C ARG A 298 68.68 81.13 38.58
N VAL A 299 68.85 79.89 39.04
CA VAL A 299 69.01 78.74 38.15
C VAL A 299 67.63 78.12 37.90
N SER A 300 67.22 78.07 36.63
CA SER A 300 65.90 77.56 36.23
C SER A 300 65.82 76.02 36.38
N LEU A 301 64.63 75.49 36.64
CA LEU A 301 64.41 74.05 36.93
C LEU A 301 64.18 73.20 35.65
N ASP A 302 64.51 73.74 34.48
CA ASP A 302 64.02 73.23 33.19
C ASP A 302 64.96 72.21 32.49
N ASP A 303 66.23 72.12 32.88
CA ASP A 303 67.22 71.27 32.20
C ASP A 303 67.18 69.78 32.56
N CYS A 304 66.35 69.36 33.53
CA CYS A 304 66.26 67.95 33.94
C CYS A 304 65.36 67.10 33.02
N PHE A 305 64.50 67.72 32.21
CA PHE A 305 63.50 67.02 31.38
C PHE A 305 63.76 67.09 29.86
N LYS A 306 65.02 67.04 29.45
CA LYS A 306 65.41 66.85 28.04
C LYS A 306 65.29 65.38 27.61
N VAL A 307 64.05 64.93 27.42
CA VAL A 307 63.73 63.71 26.65
C VAL A 307 64.28 63.87 25.24
N ARG A 308 65.14 62.93 24.80
CA ARG A 308 65.59 62.89 23.40
C ARG A 308 64.45 62.36 22.52
N ALA A 309 63.84 63.24 21.74
CA ALA A 309 62.84 62.91 20.72
C ALA A 309 63.49 63.03 19.32
N SER A 310 64.10 61.93 18.86
CA SER A 310 64.79 61.78 17.57
C SER A 310 65.29 60.34 17.43
N ASP A 311 65.04 59.55 16.38
CA ASP A 311 64.20 59.73 15.19
C ASP A 311 63.66 58.36 14.72
N ALA A 312 62.51 58.33 14.03
CA ALA A 312 61.96 57.14 13.35
C ALA A 312 60.91 57.56 12.28
N ASP A 313 61.42 58.20 11.22
CA ASP A 313 60.83 58.56 9.91
C ASP A 313 59.31 58.52 9.67
N ASN A 314 58.83 59.64 9.11
CA ASN A 314 57.57 59.67 8.36
C ASN A 314 57.74 58.98 7.00
N VAL A 315 56.98 57.91 6.73
CA VAL A 315 56.59 57.56 5.36
C VAL A 315 55.14 57.98 5.14
N LYS A 316 54.97 59.17 4.59
CA LYS A 316 53.70 59.55 3.94
C LYS A 316 53.62 58.86 2.58
N THR A 317 52.56 58.10 2.36
CA THR A 317 52.08 57.79 1.00
C THR A 317 50.66 58.34 0.87
N ASP A 318 50.53 59.49 0.20
CA ASP A 318 49.23 60.00 -0.22
C ASP A 318 48.59 59.01 -1.21
N PHE A 319 47.38 58.54 -0.93
CA PHE A 319 46.49 58.02 -1.97
C PHE A 319 45.10 58.64 -1.85
N LYS A 320 44.67 59.24 -2.95
CA LYS A 320 43.41 59.99 -3.08
C LYS A 320 42.23 59.03 -3.15
N HIS A 321 41.05 59.51 -2.75
CA HIS A 321 39.80 58.92 -3.20
C HIS A 321 39.74 58.88 -4.74
N LYS A 322 39.55 57.69 -5.30
CA LYS A 322 38.89 57.43 -6.57
C LYS A 322 38.38 55.98 -6.59
N ASP A 323 37.31 55.74 -7.33
CA ASP A 323 36.58 54.47 -7.36
C ASP A 323 37.38 53.32 -7.98
N GLY A 324 37.19 52.09 -7.49
CA GLY A 324 37.75 50.90 -8.14
C GLY A 324 37.81 49.60 -7.31
N GLY A 325 36.72 48.82 -7.34
CA GLY A 325 36.79 47.35 -7.47
C GLY A 325 37.31 46.44 -6.33
N VAL A 326 36.35 45.70 -5.72
CA VAL A 326 36.42 44.24 -5.43
C VAL A 326 37.63 43.64 -4.68
N GLU A 327 37.39 43.13 -3.44
CA GLU A 327 37.82 41.77 -2.96
C GLU A 327 37.52 41.50 -1.46
N GLY A 328 37.04 42.46 -0.68
CA GLY A 328 36.74 42.29 0.77
C GLY A 328 35.66 41.26 1.16
N ALA A 329 35.10 40.50 0.22
CA ALA A 329 33.88 39.72 0.39
C ALA A 329 34.07 38.24 0.76
N ARG A 330 35.28 37.66 0.66
CA ARG A 330 35.46 36.19 0.77
C ARG A 330 35.38 35.67 2.21
N VAL A 331 36.06 36.31 3.17
CA VAL A 331 36.15 35.83 4.56
C VAL A 331 34.79 35.83 5.25
N SER A 332 34.03 36.93 5.13
CA SER A 332 32.69 37.04 5.73
C SER A 332 31.68 36.07 5.11
N LYS A 333 31.82 35.71 3.83
CA LYS A 333 30.98 34.70 3.17
C LYS A 333 31.25 33.28 3.68
N LEU A 334 32.49 32.94 4.06
CA LEU A 334 32.81 31.65 4.69
C LEU A 334 32.11 31.51 6.06
N TRP A 335 32.26 32.48 6.95
CA TRP A 335 31.61 32.47 8.26
C TRP A 335 30.08 32.48 8.16
N ASN A 336 29.50 33.28 7.26
CA ASN A 336 28.05 33.29 7.01
C ASN A 336 27.51 32.01 6.34
N ARG A 337 28.37 31.17 5.76
CA ARG A 337 27.98 29.85 5.20
C ARG A 337 28.02 28.76 6.28
N VAL A 338 29.03 28.78 7.15
CA VAL A 338 29.09 27.88 8.33
C VAL A 338 27.91 28.15 9.26
N LYS A 339 27.56 29.43 9.50
CA LYS A 339 26.42 29.83 10.35
C LYS A 339 25.04 29.65 9.68
N LYS A 340 24.98 29.06 8.48
CA LYS A 340 23.77 28.74 7.71
C LYS A 340 23.63 27.26 7.34
N MET A 341 24.48 26.39 7.90
CA MET A 341 24.16 24.97 7.94
C MET A 341 23.28 24.73 9.16
N ASP A 342 21.97 24.64 8.93
CA ASP A 342 21.03 24.25 9.97
C ASP A 342 21.40 22.88 10.55
N LEU A 343 21.32 22.80 11.87
CA LEU A 343 21.64 21.58 12.61
C LEU A 343 20.50 20.58 12.40
N PHE A 344 20.62 19.71 11.39
CA PHE A 344 19.67 18.64 11.12
C PHE A 344 19.62 17.65 12.29
N SER A 345 18.74 17.95 13.24
CA SER A 345 18.39 17.11 14.39
C SER A 345 17.55 15.91 13.95
N CYS A 346 18.16 14.98 13.21
CA CYS A 346 17.59 13.66 12.94
C CYS A 346 17.59 12.79 14.22
N GLY A 347 16.77 13.17 15.19
CA GLY A 347 16.37 12.30 16.29
C GLY A 347 15.32 11.29 15.82
N PRO A 348 15.26 10.08 16.40
CA PRO A 348 14.31 9.06 15.99
C PRO A 348 12.88 9.39 16.42
N HIS A 349 11.94 9.37 15.48
CA HIS A 349 10.50 9.40 15.78
C HIS A 349 10.06 8.03 16.33
N PHE A 350 10.07 7.87 17.65
CA PHE A 350 9.43 6.73 18.31
C PHE A 350 7.91 6.91 18.32
N ASN A 351 7.23 6.35 17.32
CA ASN A 351 5.77 6.25 17.30
C ASN A 351 5.29 5.14 18.25
N PHE A 352 5.01 5.48 19.50
CA PHE A 352 4.23 4.63 20.40
C PHE A 352 2.72 4.75 20.06
N ASN A 353 2.27 4.02 19.05
CA ASN A 353 0.85 3.71 18.90
C ASN A 353 0.50 2.55 19.83
N THR A 354 0.10 2.85 21.05
CA THR A 354 -0.58 1.90 21.92
C THR A 354 -2.02 1.73 21.46
N SER A 355 -2.26 0.83 20.49
CA SER A 355 -3.60 0.31 20.24
C SER A 355 -4.05 -0.49 21.46
N GLN A 356 -5.05 0.04 22.15
CA GLN A 356 -5.71 -0.61 23.28
C GLN A 356 -7.12 -1.02 22.83
N ASP A 357 -7.28 -2.27 22.42
CA ASP A 357 -8.57 -2.89 22.12
C ASP A 357 -8.52 -4.38 22.47
N ASN A 358 -9.48 -4.82 23.30
CA ASN A 358 -9.84 -6.19 23.70
C ASN A 358 -8.70 -7.10 24.22
#